data_AF-A0A538EDK9-F1
#
_entry.id   AF-A0A538EDK9-F1
#
_cell.length_a   1.000
_cell.length_b   1.000
_cell.length_c   1.000
_cell.angle_alpha   90.00
_cell.angle_beta   90.00
_cell.angle_gamma   90.00
#
_symmetry.space_group_name_H-M   'P 1'
#
loop_
_entity.id
_entity.type
_entity.pdbx_description
1 polymer ?
#
loop_
_entity_poly.entity_id
_entity_poly.type
_entity_poly.pdbx_seq_one_letter_code
_entity_poly.pdbx_strand_id
1 'polypeptide(L)' 'MTSEDSLARAEELLARLEKARAELDQLAQADDAERALDVLTELAELSKAIEEELQRAKREAEADAEP' A
#
# COMPACT_ATOMS: atom_id res chain seq x y z
N MET A 1 2.40 7.58 17.98
CA MET A 1 2.74 6.47 17.08
C MET A 1 4.22 6.54 16.84
N THR A 2 4.89 5.40 16.77
CA THR A 2 6.34 5.32 16.51
C THR A 2 6.60 5.05 15.03
N SER A 3 7.85 5.25 14.60
CA SER A 3 8.31 4.86 13.26
C SER A 3 8.07 3.36 12.98
N GLU A 4 8.18 2.50 14.00
CA GLU A 4 7.87 1.07 13.92
C GLU A 4 6.37 0.81 13.67
N ASP A 5 5.47 1.54 14.32
CA ASP A 5 4.02 1.42 14.07
C ASP A 5 3.67 1.81 12.63
N SER A 6 4.31 2.86 12.11
CA SER A 6 4.11 3.33 10.74
C SER A 6 4.65 2.33 9.71
N LEU A 7 5.79 1.70 10.00
CA LEU A 7 6.34 0.64 9.15
C LEU A 7 5.43 -0.60 9.14
N ALA A 8 4.94 -1.04 10.29
CA ALA A 8 4.03 -2.19 10.38
C ALA A 8 2.73 -1.95 9.58
N ARG A 9 2.17 -0.73 9.62
CA ARG A 9 1.02 -0.37 8.78
C ARG A 9 1.35 -0.39 7.29
N ALA A 10 2.54 0.07 6.89
CA ALA A 10 2.98 0.00 5.50
C ALA A 10 3.09 -1.46 5.01
N GLU A 11 3.57 -2.37 5.86
CA GLU A 11 3.63 -3.81 5.56
C GLU A 11 2.24 -4.44 5.39
N GLU A 12 1.28 -4.10 6.25
CA GLU A 12 -0.11 -4.55 6.10
C GLU A 12 -0.74 -4.05 4.79
N LEU A 13 -0.52 -2.77 4.45
CA LEU A 13 -0.99 -2.19 3.20
C LEU A 13 -0.33 -2.85 1.98
N LEU A 14 0.96 -3.18 2.07
CA LEU A 14 1.68 -3.91 1.02
C LEU A 14 1.10 -5.32 0.80
N ALA A 15 0.79 -6.05 1.87
CA ALA A 15 0.16 -7.36 1.75
C ALA A 15 -1.22 -7.28 1.06
N ARG A 16 -1.97 -6.19 1.31
CA ARG A 16 -3.23 -5.93 0.60
C ARG A 16 -3.02 -5.59 -0.87
N LEU A 17 -2.00 -4.78 -1.19
CA LEU A 17 -1.62 -4.44 -2.56
C LEU A 17 -1.27 -5.69 -3.37
N GLU A 18 -0.48 -6.59 -2.79
CA GLU A 18 -0.09 -7.86 -3.42
C GLU A 18 -1.31 -8.74 -3.73
N LYS A 19 -2.28 -8.79 -2.80
CA LYS A 19 -3.54 -9.50 -3.01
C LYS A 19 -4.36 -8.88 -4.15
N ALA A 20 -4.53 -7.56 -4.17
CA ALA A 20 -5.24 -6.86 -5.25
C ALA A 20 -4.53 -7.06 -6.61
N ARG A 21 -3.21 -7.08 -6.64
CA ARG A 21 -2.43 -7.40 -7.85
C ARG A 21 -2.70 -8.82 -8.34
N ALA A 22 -2.74 -9.80 -7.43
CA ALA A 22 -3.07 -11.17 -7.79
C ALA A 22 -4.52 -11.32 -8.32
N GLU A 23 -5.47 -10.55 -7.77
CA GLU A 23 -6.84 -10.48 -8.31
C GLU A 23 -6.85 -9.87 -9.72
N LEU A 24 -6.11 -8.78 -9.95
CA LEU A 24 -5.98 -8.18 -11.28
C LEU A 24 -5.43 -9.18 -12.31
N ASP A 25 -4.40 -9.95 -11.94
CA ASP A 25 -3.82 -11.00 -12.79
C ASP A 25 -4.89 -12.06 -13.17
N GLN A 26 -5.81 -12.40 -12.25
CA GLN A 26 -6.92 -13.33 -12.53
C GLN A 26 -7.99 -12.71 -13.43
N LEU A 27 -8.35 -11.45 -13.20
CA LEU A 27 -9.35 -10.74 -14.02
C LEU A 27 -8.87 -10.53 -15.46
N ALA A 28 -7.57 -10.28 -15.64
CA ALA A 28 -6.94 -10.20 -16.95
C ALA A 28 -7.02 -11.54 -17.71
N GLN A 29 -6.88 -12.67 -17.02
CA GLN A 29 -7.07 -14.00 -17.64
C GLN A 29 -8.53 -14.31 -17.98
N ALA A 30 -9.47 -13.66 -17.29
CA ALA A 30 -10.90 -13.83 -17.49
C ALA A 30 -11.51 -12.83 -18.49
N ASP A 31 -10.70 -11.94 -19.08
CA ASP A 31 -11.14 -10.81 -19.93
C ASP A 31 -12.19 -9.90 -19.26
N ASP A 32 -12.17 -9.80 -17.93
CA ASP A 32 -13.13 -8.99 -17.15
C ASP A 32 -12.60 -7.56 -16.94
N ALA A 33 -12.69 -6.76 -18.01
CA ALA A 33 -12.13 -5.40 -18.04
C ALA A 33 -12.81 -4.43 -17.09
N GLU A 34 -14.12 -4.59 -16.83
CA GLU A 34 -14.87 -3.68 -15.96
C GLU A 34 -14.40 -3.82 -14.51
N ARG A 35 -14.35 -5.05 -13.98
CA ARG A 35 -13.82 -5.30 -12.64
C ARG A 35 -12.33 -5.02 -12.52
N ALA A 36 -11.55 -5.20 -13.60
CA ALA A 36 -10.14 -4.84 -13.60
C ALA A 36 -9.91 -3.35 -13.35
N LEU A 37 -10.80 -2.46 -13.82
CA LEU A 37 -10.70 -1.02 -13.56
C LEU A 37 -10.91 -0.67 -12.08
N ASP A 38 -11.84 -1.36 -11.42
CA ASP A 38 -12.06 -1.18 -9.98
C ASP A 38 -10.82 -1.60 -9.18
N VAL A 39 -10.24 -2.77 -9.50
CA VAL A 39 -9.02 -3.25 -8.84
C VAL A 39 -7.82 -2.34 -9.12
N LEU A 40 -7.69 -1.80 -10.33
CA LEU A 40 -6.66 -0.80 -10.63
C LEU A 40 -6.81 0.48 -9.81
N THR A 41 -8.04 0.89 -9.52
CA THR A 41 -8.33 2.03 -8.64
C THR A 41 -7.91 1.71 -7.20
N GLU A 42 -8.28 0.54 -6.67
CA GLU A 42 -7.85 0.09 -5.34
C GLU A 42 -6.31 0.03 -5.23
N LEU A 43 -5.63 -0.50 -6.26
CA LEU A 43 -4.17 -0.54 -6.31
C LEU A 43 -3.53 0.85 -6.23
N ALA A 44 -4.12 1.85 -6.91
CA ALA A 44 -3.63 3.22 -6.84
C ALA A 44 -3.81 3.84 -5.44
N GLU A 45 -4.96 3.59 -4.81
CA GLU A 45 -5.23 4.05 -3.45
C GLU A 45 -4.31 3.39 -2.42
N LEU A 46 -4.10 2.07 -2.51
CA LEU A 46 -3.17 1.33 -1.65
C LEU A 46 -1.74 1.83 -1.82
N SER A 47 -1.29 2.07 -3.06
CA SER A 47 0.05 2.59 -3.33
C SER A 47 0.27 3.96 -2.67
N LYS A 48 -0.73 4.85 -2.74
CA LYS A 48 -0.66 6.16 -2.09
C LYS A 48 -0.63 6.04 -0.56
N ALA A 49 -1.45 5.16 0.02
CA ALA A 49 -1.46 4.93 1.46
C ALA A 49 -0.12 4.38 1.97
N ILE A 50 0.51 3.46 1.22
CA ILE A 50 1.85 2.95 1.54
C ILE A 50 2.86 4.10 1.54
N GLU A 51 2.86 4.93 0.51
CA GLU A 51 3.76 6.10 0.45
C GLU A 51 3.57 7.03 1.65
N GLU A 52 2.33 7.31 2.04
CA GLU A 52 2.02 8.16 3.19
C GLU A 52 2.56 7.60 4.52
N GLU A 53 2.40 6.29 4.76
CA GLU A 53 2.94 5.64 5.97
C GLU A 53 4.48 5.59 5.95
N LEU A 54 5.11 5.36 4.80
CA LEU A 54 6.57 5.40 4.68
C LEU A 54 7.13 6.81 4.93
N GLN A 55 6.49 7.85 4.39
CA GLN A 55 6.86 9.24 4.66
C GLN A 55 6.63 9.63 6.12
N ARG A 56 5.62 9.04 6.78
CA ARG A 56 5.42 9.22 8.22
C ARG A 56 6.53 8.53 9.01
N ALA A 57 6.81 7.26 8.74
CA ALA A 57 7.86 6.49 9.41
C ALA A 57 9.22 7.19 9.32
N LYS A 58 9.54 7.75 8.15
CA LYS A 58 10.76 8.54 7.94
C LYS A 58 10.82 9.77 8.84
N ARG A 59 9.74 10.58 8.90
CA ARG A 59 9.68 11.78 9.74
C ARG A 59 9.77 11.46 11.22
N GLU A 60 9.11 10.38 11.65
CA GLU A 60 9.16 9.90 13.04
C GLU A 60 10.57 9.44 13.41
N ALA A 61 11.24 8.69 12.54
CA ALA A 61 12.63 8.26 12.76
C ALA A 61 13.63 9.43 12.78
N GLU A 62 13.42 10.45 11.94
CA GLU A 62 14.23 11.68 11.96
C GLU A 62 14.03 12.46 13.27
N ALA A 63 12.79 12.57 13.78
CA ALA A 63 12.48 13.24 15.03
C ALA A 63 13.03 12.49 16.26
N ASP A 64 13.03 11.16 16.24
CA ASP A 64 13.62 10.32 17.30
C ASP A 64 15.16 10.40 17.32
N ALA A 65 15.79 10.81 16.23
CA ALA A 65 17.24 10.92 16.08
C ALA A 65 17.81 12.31 16.45
N GLU A 66 16.97 13.34 16.59
CA GLU A 66 17.38 14.68 17.07
C GLU A 66 17.35 14.73 18.62
N PRO A 67 18.46 15.09 19.29
CA PRO A 67 18.58 15.10 20.76
C PRO A 67 17.93 16.30 21.47
#